data_AF-A0A4W5QU22-F1
#
_entry.id   AF-A0A4W5QU22-F1
#
_cell.length_a   1.000
_cell.length_b   1.000
_cell.length_c   1.000
_cell.angle_alpha   90.00
_cell.angle_beta   90.00
_cell.angle_gamma   90.00
#
_symmetry.space_group_name_H-M   'P 1'
#
loop_
_entity.id
_entity.type
_entity.pdbx_description
1 polymer ?
#
loop_
_entity_poly.entity_id
_entity_poly.type
_entity_poly.pdbx_seq_one_letter_code
_entity_poly.pdbx_strand_id
1 'polypeptide(L)'
;MIHHGSRNIFSSRHRHVLSEMVRLKSRYLLCEVCVSDRSNLLLLDDRAIYTAAKAAVARAHGDYGAALSSLGFSVKYLNAHTGIVFLRCRKSHYRLIWSALPFITSLENRGQRVPCFLNCLHVGGTIRTCQKFLVRYNTQQLHRMLPLCQSEGMRWSALFLYISSLPMHGFLIADNMPSSLVRFE
;
A
#
# COMPACT_ATOMS: atom_id res chain seq x y z
N MET A 1 36.67 58.37 18.68
CA MET A 1 35.28 58.82 18.94
C MET A 1 34.36 57.82 18.25
N ILE A 2 33.64 57.04 19.05
CA ILE A 2 32.77 55.93 18.65
C ILE A 2 31.45 56.51 18.12
N HIS A 3 30.87 55.97 17.04
CA HIS A 3 29.42 55.74 16.97
C HIS A 3 29.04 54.71 15.90
N HIS A 4 28.26 53.73 16.35
CA HIS A 4 27.66 52.60 15.63
C HIS A 4 26.62 53.03 14.58
N GLY A 5 26.47 52.23 13.53
CA GLY A 5 25.36 52.30 12.57
C GLY A 5 25.11 50.95 11.89
N SER A 6 24.46 50.04 12.61
CA SER A 6 23.95 48.76 12.11
C SER A 6 23.01 48.95 10.91
N ARG A 7 23.26 48.24 9.80
CA ARG A 7 22.26 47.99 8.74
C ARG A 7 22.21 46.50 8.44
N ASN A 8 21.40 45.78 9.23
CA ASN A 8 20.68 44.62 8.73
C ASN A 8 19.60 45.15 7.80
N ILE A 9 19.50 44.68 6.54
CA ILE A 9 18.25 44.10 5.99
C ILE A 9 18.62 43.08 4.92
N PHE A 10 18.33 41.84 5.28
CA PHE A 10 18.35 40.60 4.53
C PHE A 10 17.94 40.74 3.05
N SER A 11 18.79 40.18 2.18
CA SER A 11 18.57 40.01 0.75
C SER A 11 17.24 39.32 0.45
N SER A 12 16.33 40.09 -0.15
CA SER A 12 15.56 39.76 -1.35
C SER A 12 15.66 38.33 -1.88
N ARG A 13 14.98 37.39 -1.23
CA ARG A 13 14.51 36.16 -1.88
C ARG A 13 12.99 36.23 -2.02
N HIS A 14 12.57 36.98 -3.04
CA HIS A 14 11.27 36.81 -3.69
C HIS A 14 11.16 35.36 -4.18
N ARG A 15 10.71 34.46 -3.30
CA ARG A 15 10.23 33.13 -3.70
C ARG A 15 8.78 33.31 -4.08
N HIS A 16 8.54 33.21 -5.40
CA HIS A 16 7.26 33.00 -6.05
C HIS A 16 6.22 32.37 -5.11
N VAL A 17 5.27 33.18 -4.64
CA VAL A 17 3.96 32.70 -4.23
C VAL A 17 3.15 32.53 -5.51
N LEU A 18 3.49 31.51 -6.29
CA LEU A 18 2.46 30.86 -7.10
C LEU A 18 1.77 29.93 -6.12
N SER A 19 0.57 30.30 -5.72
CA SER A 19 -0.36 29.41 -5.05
C SER A 19 -0.57 28.18 -5.93
N GLU A 20 0.25 27.14 -5.71
CA GLU A 20 -0.09 25.82 -6.22
C GLU A 20 -1.49 25.51 -5.67
N MET A 21 -2.44 25.24 -6.56
CA MET A 21 -3.66 24.56 -6.17
C MET A 21 -3.25 23.31 -5.39
N VAL A 22 -3.49 23.32 -4.07
CA VAL A 22 -2.94 22.31 -3.14
C VAL A 22 -3.70 20.99 -3.32
N ARG A 23 -3.42 20.27 -4.40
CA ARG A 23 -3.95 18.92 -4.59
C ARG A 23 -3.17 17.97 -3.69
N LEU A 24 -3.87 17.33 -2.76
CA LEU A 24 -3.26 16.30 -1.93
C LEU A 24 -2.82 15.10 -2.79
N LYS A 25 -1.51 14.97 -3.02
CA LYS A 25 -0.95 13.86 -3.81
C LYS A 25 -0.87 12.59 -2.96
N SER A 26 -1.51 11.52 -3.44
CA SER A 26 -1.45 10.18 -2.83
C SER A 26 -0.39 9.30 -3.51
N ARG A 27 -0.03 8.22 -2.83
CA ARG A 27 0.78 7.11 -3.31
C ARG A 27 0.07 5.81 -2.98
N TYR A 28 0.25 4.83 -3.85
CA TYR A 28 -0.31 3.49 -3.72
C TYR A 28 0.83 2.50 -3.62
N LEU A 29 0.87 1.73 -2.54
CA LEU A 29 1.78 0.62 -2.35
C LEU A 29 1.01 -0.64 -2.75
N LEU A 30 1.52 -1.33 -3.77
CA LEU A 30 1.08 -2.66 -4.14
C LEU A 30 1.93 -3.65 -3.37
N CYS A 31 1.29 -4.44 -2.52
CA CYS A 31 1.96 -5.40 -1.66
C CYS A 31 1.37 -6.81 -1.85
N GLU A 32 2.15 -7.80 -1.51
CA GLU A 32 1.79 -9.21 -1.46
C GLU A 32 1.97 -9.70 -0.03
N VAL A 33 0.96 -10.39 0.49
CA VAL A 33 1.01 -11.05 1.80
C VAL A 33 1.49 -12.48 1.58
N CYS A 34 2.69 -12.76 2.07
CA CYS A 34 3.27 -14.09 2.04
C CYS A 34 2.95 -14.81 3.35
N VAL A 35 2.30 -15.96 3.26
CA VAL A 35 1.99 -16.86 4.40
C VAL A 35 2.51 -18.25 4.10
N SER A 36 2.82 -19.03 5.15
CA SER A 36 3.28 -20.41 5.01
C SER A 36 2.19 -21.33 4.45
N ASP A 37 0.95 -21.16 4.92
CA ASP A 37 -0.22 -21.87 4.40
C ASP A 37 -1.20 -20.87 3.77
N ARG A 38 -1.52 -21.08 2.49
CA ARG A 38 -2.40 -20.22 1.71
C ARG A 38 -3.84 -20.21 2.24
N SER A 39 -4.27 -21.26 2.94
CA SER A 39 -5.59 -21.30 3.57
C SER A 39 -5.79 -20.13 4.55
N ASN A 40 -4.71 -19.71 5.22
CA ASN A 40 -4.73 -18.60 6.16
C ASN A 40 -4.95 -17.23 5.49
N LEU A 41 -4.78 -17.09 4.17
CA LEU A 41 -5.10 -15.85 3.48
C LEU A 41 -6.60 -15.54 3.53
N LEU A 42 -7.45 -16.57 3.58
CA LEU A 42 -8.91 -16.43 3.72
C LEU A 42 -9.31 -15.90 5.09
N LEU A 43 -8.42 -16.04 6.08
CA LEU A 43 -8.60 -15.49 7.42
C LEU A 43 -8.15 -14.04 7.52
N LEU A 44 -7.64 -13.42 6.46
CA LEU A 44 -7.18 -12.04 6.49
C LEU A 44 -8.31 -11.09 6.13
N ASP A 45 -8.39 -10.00 6.90
CA ASP A 45 -9.35 -8.92 6.71
C ASP A 45 -8.61 -7.58 6.54
N ASP A 46 -9.24 -6.64 5.85
CA ASP A 46 -8.71 -5.29 5.61
C ASP A 46 -8.34 -4.59 6.93
N ARG A 47 -9.16 -4.80 7.97
CA ARG A 47 -8.93 -4.23 9.30
C ARG A 47 -7.68 -4.81 9.96
N ALA A 48 -7.43 -6.12 9.81
CA ALA A 48 -6.24 -6.77 10.36
C ALA A 48 -4.97 -6.20 9.71
N ILE A 49 -4.98 -6.01 8.39
CA ILE A 49 -3.85 -5.42 7.66
C ILE A 49 -3.64 -3.96 8.06
N TYR A 50 -4.71 -3.18 8.15
CA TYR A 50 -4.64 -1.78 8.55
C TYR A 50 -4.03 -1.61 9.93
N THR A 51 -4.52 -2.38 10.90
CA THR A 51 -4.08 -2.32 12.31
C THR A 51 -2.63 -2.79 12.45
N ALA A 52 -2.25 -3.89 11.80
CA ALA A 52 -0.88 -4.38 11.84
C ALA A 52 0.11 -3.42 11.17
N ALA A 53 -0.25 -2.81 10.04
CA ALA A 53 0.59 -1.82 9.39
C ALA A 53 0.80 -0.58 10.27
N LYS A 54 -0.26 -0.07 10.92
CA LYS A 54 -0.13 1.03 11.89
C LYS A 54 0.71 0.65 13.09
N ALA A 55 0.51 -0.55 13.65
CA ALA A 55 1.30 -1.02 14.78
C ALA A 55 2.78 -1.16 14.42
N ALA A 56 3.09 -1.69 13.24
CA ALA A 56 4.47 -1.78 12.75
C ALA A 56 5.10 -0.39 12.55
N VAL A 57 4.34 0.56 11.99
CA VAL A 57 4.78 1.95 11.88
C VAL A 57 5.05 2.59 13.25
N ALA A 58 4.15 2.41 14.21
CA ALA A 58 4.33 2.93 15.57
C ALA A 58 5.56 2.32 16.25
N ARG A 59 5.79 1.01 16.08
CA ARG A 59 6.99 0.34 16.61
C ARG A 59 8.28 0.83 15.97
N ALA A 60 8.29 1.06 14.65
CA ALA A 60 9.50 1.42 13.93
C ALA A 60 9.84 2.93 14.00
N HIS A 61 8.81 3.80 14.05
CA HIS A 61 8.96 5.26 13.90
C HIS A 61 8.36 6.06 15.06
N GLY A 62 7.92 5.38 16.13
CA GLY A 62 7.33 6.00 17.31
C GLY A 62 6.02 6.74 17.04
N ASP A 63 5.68 7.64 17.95
CA ASP A 63 4.43 8.42 17.91
C ASP A 63 4.34 9.34 16.70
N TYR A 64 5.48 9.87 16.24
CA TYR A 64 5.55 10.69 15.02
C TYR A 64 5.08 9.89 13.80
N GLY A 65 5.62 8.69 13.60
CA GLY A 65 5.18 7.81 12.52
C GLY A 65 3.73 7.36 12.67
N ALA A 66 3.29 7.06 13.89
CA ALA A 66 1.90 6.68 14.18
C ALA A 66 0.91 7.82 13.82
N ALA A 67 1.23 9.06 14.19
CA ALA A 67 0.42 10.23 13.85
C ALA A 67 0.38 10.46 12.33
N LEU A 68 1.53 10.42 11.66
CA LEU A 68 1.60 10.62 10.21
C LEU A 68 0.88 9.53 9.41
N SER A 69 1.01 8.27 9.83
CA SER A 69 0.29 7.17 9.19
C SER A 69 -1.22 7.28 9.41
N SER A 70 -1.68 7.87 10.52
CA SER A 70 -3.10 8.11 10.73
C SER A 70 -3.69 9.11 9.73
N LEU A 71 -2.86 9.95 9.11
CA LEU A 71 -3.26 10.93 8.11
C LEU A 71 -3.30 10.31 6.71
N GLY A 72 -4.46 9.75 6.34
CA GLY A 72 -4.75 9.34 4.97
C GLY A 72 -4.10 8.02 4.53
N PHE A 73 -3.73 7.17 5.50
CA PHE A 73 -3.50 5.75 5.26
C PHE A 73 -4.82 4.99 5.20
N SER A 74 -5.01 4.15 4.19
CA SER A 74 -6.17 3.26 4.08
C SER A 74 -5.83 2.03 3.26
N VAL A 75 -6.34 0.87 3.65
CA VAL A 75 -6.37 -0.32 2.79
C VAL A 75 -7.50 -0.11 1.77
N LYS A 76 -7.20 -0.28 0.49
CA LYS A 76 -8.15 -0.03 -0.61
C LYS A 76 -8.66 -1.30 -1.27
N TYR A 77 -7.87 -2.36 -1.19
CA TYR A 77 -8.19 -3.66 -1.77
C TYR A 77 -7.32 -4.71 -1.11
N LEU A 78 -7.95 -5.83 -0.77
CA LEU A 78 -7.31 -7.07 -0.38
C LEU A 78 -7.92 -8.17 -1.23
N ASN A 79 -7.07 -9.03 -1.78
CA ASN A 79 -7.49 -10.26 -2.41
C ASN A 79 -7.03 -11.43 -1.54
N ALA A 80 -7.98 -12.08 -0.86
CA ALA A 80 -7.70 -13.21 0.03
C ALA A 80 -7.25 -14.48 -0.72
N HIS A 81 -7.43 -14.58 -2.04
CA HIS A 81 -6.97 -15.74 -2.81
C HIS A 81 -5.52 -15.59 -3.28
N THR A 82 -5.16 -14.39 -3.74
CA THR A 82 -3.81 -14.11 -4.26
C THR A 82 -2.87 -13.55 -3.19
N GLY A 83 -3.39 -12.96 -2.12
CA GLY A 83 -2.62 -12.25 -1.10
C GLY A 83 -2.25 -10.82 -1.51
N ILE A 84 -2.80 -10.30 -2.62
CA ILE A 84 -2.48 -8.96 -3.10
C ILE A 84 -3.24 -7.88 -2.31
N VAL A 85 -2.53 -6.82 -1.94
CA VAL A 85 -3.03 -5.69 -1.12
C VAL A 85 -2.67 -4.36 -1.78
N PHE A 86 -3.62 -3.44 -1.79
CA PHE A 86 -3.38 -2.04 -2.15
C PHE A 86 -3.51 -1.15 -0.92
N LEU A 87 -2.42 -0.48 -0.58
CA LEU A 87 -2.37 0.49 0.50
C LEU A 87 -2.26 1.89 -0.08
N ARG A 88 -3.18 2.78 0.30
CA ARG A 88 -3.09 4.20 -0.01
C ARG A 88 -2.39 4.93 1.12
N CYS A 89 -1.54 5.89 0.76
CA CYS A 89 -0.85 6.77 1.69
C CYS A 89 -0.59 8.15 1.06
N ARG A 90 -0.24 9.14 1.89
CA ARG A 90 0.18 10.47 1.41
C ARG A 90 1.57 10.40 0.76
N LYS A 91 1.77 11.13 -0.35
CA LYS A 91 3.07 11.21 -1.04
C LYS A 91 4.20 11.72 -0.14
N SER A 92 3.91 12.57 0.84
CA SER A 92 4.92 13.14 1.71
C SER A 92 5.55 12.11 2.66
N HIS A 93 4.81 11.06 3.06
CA HIS A 93 5.23 10.14 4.13
C HIS A 93 5.14 8.66 3.74
N TYR A 94 4.99 8.33 2.46
CA TYR A 94 4.86 6.92 2.03
C TYR A 94 6.10 6.08 2.37
N ARG A 95 7.31 6.67 2.38
CA ARG A 95 8.57 5.97 2.70
C ARG A 95 8.58 5.43 4.12
N LEU A 96 7.96 6.15 5.05
CA LEU A 96 7.83 5.76 6.45
C LEU A 96 7.01 4.48 6.55
N ILE A 97 5.84 4.47 5.93
CA ILE A 97 4.97 3.28 5.88
C ILE A 97 5.67 2.14 5.16
N TRP A 98 6.26 2.40 3.98
CA TRP A 98 6.95 1.39 3.19
C TRP A 98 8.10 0.71 3.95
N SER A 99 8.91 1.49 4.68
CA SER A 99 9.99 0.94 5.51
C SER A 99 9.51 0.09 6.69
N ALA A 100 8.27 0.29 7.15
CA ALA A 100 7.70 -0.44 8.27
C ALA A 100 7.00 -1.73 7.86
N LEU A 101 6.56 -1.85 6.60
CA LEU A 101 5.83 -3.04 6.10
C LEU A 101 6.60 -4.37 6.30
N PRO A 102 7.92 -4.46 6.04
CA PRO A 102 8.67 -5.70 6.25
C PRO A 102 8.72 -6.15 7.71
N PHE A 103 8.50 -5.25 8.68
CA PHE A 103 8.52 -5.58 10.11
C PHE A 103 7.21 -6.18 10.62
N ILE A 104 6.24 -6.40 9.72
CA ILE A 104 5.01 -7.11 10.04
C ILE A 104 5.31 -8.60 9.94
N THR A 105 5.37 -9.28 11.08
CA THR A 105 5.67 -10.72 11.18
C THR A 105 4.43 -11.59 11.38
N SER A 106 3.32 -10.99 11.81
CA SER A 106 2.06 -11.70 12.03
C SER A 106 0.88 -10.76 11.96
N LEU A 107 -0.22 -11.24 11.37
CA LEU A 107 -1.52 -10.60 11.38
C LEU A 107 -2.41 -11.29 12.40
N GLU A 108 -3.16 -10.52 13.18
CA GLU A 108 -4.14 -11.05 14.12
C GLU A 108 -5.54 -10.79 13.57
N ASN A 109 -6.34 -11.84 13.42
CA ASN A 109 -7.75 -11.71 13.07
C ASN A 109 -8.61 -12.65 13.92
N ARG A 110 -9.68 -12.12 14.53
CA ARG A 110 -10.63 -12.87 15.37
C ARG A 110 -9.98 -13.80 16.42
N GLY A 111 -8.86 -13.38 17.01
CA GLY A 111 -8.12 -14.14 18.01
C GLY A 111 -7.16 -15.21 17.46
N GLN A 112 -7.08 -15.35 16.13
CA GLN A 112 -6.10 -16.22 15.47
C GLN A 112 -4.93 -15.38 14.95
N ARG A 113 -3.71 -15.81 15.28
CA ARG A 113 -2.47 -15.17 14.85
C ARG A 113 -1.90 -15.92 13.66
N VAL A 114 -1.92 -15.27 12.49
CA VAL A 114 -1.37 -15.80 11.25
C VAL A 114 0.04 -15.25 11.04
N PRO A 115 1.10 -16.09 11.03
CA PRO A 115 2.43 -15.63 10.67
C PRO A 115 2.47 -15.26 9.19
N CYS A 116 2.91 -14.04 8.88
CA CYS A 116 2.92 -13.53 7.53
C CYS A 116 3.99 -12.46 7.35
N PHE A 117 4.40 -12.25 6.10
CA PHE A 117 5.27 -11.15 5.71
C PHE A 117 4.61 -10.32 4.61
N LEU A 118 4.72 -8.99 4.68
CA LEU A 118 4.24 -8.10 3.64
C LEU A 118 5.38 -7.65 2.73
N ASN A 119 5.37 -8.17 1.50
CA ASN A 119 6.32 -7.79 0.46
C ASN A 119 5.76 -6.67 -0.41
N CYS A 120 6.46 -5.55 -0.54
CA CYS A 120 6.02 -4.46 -1.41
C CYS A 120 6.54 -4.64 -2.83
N LEU A 121 5.65 -4.94 -3.77
CA LEU A 121 5.98 -5.19 -5.18
C LEU A 121 6.21 -3.89 -5.96
N HIS A 122 5.38 -2.86 -5.72
CA HIS A 122 5.44 -1.62 -6.49
C HIS A 122 4.89 -0.41 -5.73
N VAL A 123 5.41 0.77 -6.04
CA VAL A 123 4.91 2.06 -5.54
C VAL A 123 4.46 2.93 -6.71
N GLY A 124 3.16 3.15 -6.83
CA GLY A 124 2.58 3.93 -7.91
C GLY A 124 2.00 5.27 -7.45
N GLY A 125 1.85 6.18 -8.42
CA GLY A 125 1.14 7.45 -8.22
C GLY A 125 -0.38 7.33 -8.38
N THR A 126 -0.82 6.41 -9.23
CA THR A 126 -2.23 6.13 -9.48
C THR A 126 -2.50 4.64 -9.40
N ILE A 127 -3.74 4.30 -9.07
CA ILE A 127 -4.25 2.95 -9.08
C ILE A 127 -4.07 2.29 -10.44
N ARG A 128 -4.40 3.00 -11.53
CA ARG A 128 -4.27 2.50 -12.91
C ARG A 128 -2.84 2.06 -13.24
N THR A 129 -1.83 2.81 -12.78
CA THR A 129 -0.42 2.40 -12.99
C THR A 129 -0.06 1.14 -12.21
N CYS A 130 -0.55 1.01 -10.97
CA CYS A 130 -0.34 -0.18 -10.16
C CYS A 130 -1.04 -1.41 -10.74
N GLN A 131 -2.25 -1.23 -11.30
CA GLN A 131 -2.99 -2.31 -11.97
C GLN A 131 -2.26 -2.82 -13.21
N LYS A 132 -1.80 -1.91 -14.07
CA LYS A 132 -0.98 -2.28 -15.24
C LYS A 132 0.28 -3.04 -14.83
N PHE A 133 0.92 -2.62 -13.75
CA PHE A 133 2.05 -3.35 -13.19
C PHE A 133 1.64 -4.73 -12.68
N LEU A 134 0.55 -4.84 -11.92
CA LEU A 134 0.08 -6.11 -11.35
C LEU A 134 -0.25 -7.13 -12.44
N VAL A 135 -0.94 -6.72 -13.51
CA VAL A 135 -1.22 -7.60 -14.66
C VAL A 135 0.08 -8.10 -15.26
N ARG A 136 1.04 -7.20 -15.55
CA ARG A 136 2.34 -7.59 -16.11
C ARG A 136 3.10 -8.53 -15.18
N TYR A 137 3.09 -8.26 -13.88
CA TYR A 137 3.73 -9.09 -12.87
C TYR A 137 3.12 -10.50 -12.86
N ASN A 138 1.79 -10.62 -12.81
CA ASN A 138 1.12 -11.91 -12.78
C ASN A 138 1.29 -12.69 -14.09
N THR A 139 1.26 -12.01 -15.24
CA THR A 139 1.57 -12.64 -16.54
C THR A 139 2.98 -13.22 -16.53
N GLN A 140 3.97 -12.49 -16.00
CA GLN A 140 5.35 -12.97 -15.88
C GLN A 140 5.50 -14.14 -14.88
N GLN A 141 4.72 -14.16 -13.81
CA GLN A 141 4.70 -15.31 -12.88
C GLN A 141 4.10 -16.53 -13.55
N LEU A 142 2.95 -16.37 -14.23
CA LEU A 142 2.33 -17.46 -14.99
C LEU A 142 3.27 -18.05 -16.02
N HIS A 143 3.92 -17.25 -16.86
CA HIS A 143 4.85 -17.75 -17.88
C HIS A 143 6.01 -18.55 -17.29
N ARG A 144 6.43 -18.24 -16.04
CA ARG A 144 7.46 -19.00 -15.33
C ARG A 144 6.92 -20.30 -14.72
N MET A 145 5.68 -20.28 -14.22
CA MET A 145 5.06 -21.44 -13.56
C MET A 145 4.50 -22.48 -14.54
N LEU A 146 3.92 -22.04 -15.67
CA LEU A 146 3.26 -22.89 -16.66
C LEU A 146 4.13 -24.06 -17.18
N PRO A 147 5.41 -23.86 -17.51
CA PRO A 147 6.29 -24.96 -17.95
C PRO A 147 6.60 -25.98 -16.85
N LEU A 148 6.53 -25.59 -15.57
CA LEU A 148 6.84 -26.45 -14.43
C LEU A 148 5.64 -27.32 -14.01
N CYS A 149 4.44 -27.01 -14.49
CA CYS A 149 3.22 -27.72 -14.13
C CYS A 149 3.11 -29.03 -14.93
N GLN A 150 3.27 -30.17 -14.26
CA GLN A 150 3.10 -31.50 -14.87
C GLN A 150 1.64 -31.96 -14.96
N SER A 151 0.73 -31.35 -14.18
CA SER A 151 -0.68 -31.74 -14.12
C SER A 151 -1.60 -30.64 -14.64
N GLU A 152 -2.67 -31.04 -15.33
CA GLU A 152 -3.71 -30.15 -15.81
C GLU A 152 -4.40 -29.40 -14.65
N GLY A 153 -4.60 -30.05 -13.50
CA GLY A 153 -5.18 -29.39 -12.32
C GLY A 153 -4.36 -28.20 -11.79
N MET A 154 -3.02 -28.30 -11.82
CA MET A 154 -2.13 -27.20 -11.42
C MET A 154 -2.19 -26.05 -12.42
N ARG A 155 -2.33 -26.36 -13.72
CA ARG A 155 -2.52 -25.34 -14.78
C ARG A 155 -3.82 -24.56 -14.58
N TRP A 156 -4.94 -25.25 -14.35
CA TRP A 156 -6.23 -24.61 -14.09
C TRP A 156 -6.20 -23.75 -12.83
N SER A 157 -5.53 -24.21 -11.77
CA SER A 157 -5.37 -23.45 -10.53
C SER A 157 -4.54 -22.18 -10.72
N ALA A 158 -3.44 -22.26 -11.47
CA ALA A 158 -2.62 -21.11 -11.81
C ALA A 158 -3.40 -20.10 -12.66
N LEU A 159 -4.14 -20.57 -13.67
CA LEU A 159 -4.97 -19.73 -14.52
C LEU A 159 -6.10 -19.06 -13.72
N PHE A 160 -6.71 -19.79 -12.79
CA PHE A 160 -7.73 -19.25 -11.88
C PHE A 160 -7.17 -18.08 -11.05
N LEU A 161 -6.02 -18.26 -10.40
CA LEU A 161 -5.38 -17.18 -9.63
C LEU A 161 -5.07 -15.95 -10.50
N TYR A 162 -4.65 -16.16 -11.74
CA TYR A 162 -4.44 -15.06 -12.69
C TYR A 162 -5.75 -14.34 -13.04
N ILE A 163 -6.83 -15.07 -13.33
CA ILE A 163 -8.14 -14.49 -13.64
C ILE A 163 -8.69 -13.73 -12.42
N SER A 164 -8.56 -14.28 -11.20
CA SER A 164 -8.96 -13.61 -9.96
C SER A 164 -8.15 -12.36 -9.64
N SER A 165 -6.97 -12.22 -10.25
CA SER A 165 -6.11 -11.03 -10.10
C SER A 165 -6.38 -9.95 -11.14
N LEU A 166 -7.09 -10.29 -12.22
CA LEU A 166 -7.53 -9.30 -13.19
C LEU A 166 -8.51 -8.35 -12.48
N PRO A 167 -8.44 -7.04 -12.75
CA PRO A 167 -9.29 -6.05 -12.10
C PRO A 167 -10.74 -6.20 -12.61
N MET A 168 -11.46 -7.21 -12.14
CA MET A 168 -12.89 -7.33 -12.34
C MET A 168 -13.59 -6.37 -11.37
N HIS A 169 -14.16 -5.31 -11.93
CA HIS A 169 -15.16 -4.35 -11.41
C HIS A 169 -14.99 -3.69 -10.02
N GLY A 170 -14.52 -4.38 -8.97
CA GLY A 170 -14.50 -3.87 -7.59
C GLY A 170 -13.56 -2.68 -7.36
N PHE A 171 -12.49 -2.56 -8.16
CA PHE A 171 -11.51 -1.49 -7.98
C PHE A 171 -11.98 -0.12 -8.54
N LEU A 172 -12.85 -0.11 -9.56
CA LEU A 172 -13.41 1.12 -10.13
C LEU A 172 -14.27 1.90 -9.12
N ILE A 173 -14.88 1.20 -8.14
CA ILE A 173 -15.68 1.82 -7.08
C ILE A 173 -14.79 2.58 -6.07
N ALA A 174 -13.58 2.08 -5.80
CA ALA A 174 -12.67 2.65 -4.80
C ALA A 174 -12.06 4.01 -5.19
N ASP A 175 -12.05 4.34 -6.49
CA ASP A 175 -11.60 5.62 -7.05
C ASP A 175 -12.67 6.73 -6.94
N ASN A 176 -13.95 6.37 -6.82
CA ASN A 176 -15.08 7.33 -6.89
C ASN A 176 -15.89 7.47 -5.58
N MET A 177 -15.59 6.69 -4.53
CA MET A 177 -16.27 6.86 -3.25
C MET A 177 -15.57 7.87 -2.32
N PRO A 178 -16.31 8.84 -1.75
CA PRO A 178 -15.80 9.64 -0.65
C PRO A 178 -15.49 8.73 0.55
N SER A 179 -14.47 9.10 1.32
CA SER A 179 -13.91 8.33 2.44
C SER A 179 -14.92 7.90 3.52
N SER A 180 -16.14 8.45 3.50
CA SER A 180 -17.24 8.18 4.42
C SER A 180 -18.15 7.01 4.02
N LEU A 181 -18.00 6.44 2.81
CA LEU A 181 -18.93 5.44 2.27
C LEU A 181 -18.28 4.10 1.89
N VAL A 182 -17.05 3.82 2.35
CA VAL A 182 -16.36 2.53 2.12
C VAL A 182 -16.81 1.47 3.13
N ARG A 183 -18.13 1.26 3.22
CA ARG A 183 -18.74 0.10 3.86
C ARG A 183 -19.98 -0.21 3.06
N PHE A 184 -19.95 -1.27 2.27
CA PHE A 184 -21.10 -2.15 2.13
C PHE A 184 -20.58 -3.56 1.83
N GLU A 185 -21.22 -4.49 2.54
CA GLU A 185 -21.22 -5.96 2.54
C GLU A 185 -20.42 -6.72 1.47
#